data_AF-E2C6P2-F1
#
_entry.id   AF-E2C6P2-F1
#
_cell.length_a   1.000
_cell.length_b   1.000
_cell.length_c   1.000
_cell.angle_alpha   90.00
_cell.angle_beta   90.00
_cell.angle_gamma   90.00
#
_symmetry.space_group_name_H-M   'P 1'
#
loop_
_entity.id
_entity.type
_entity.pdbx_description
1 polymer ?
#
loop_
_entity_poly.entity_id
_entity_poly.type
_entity_poly.pdbx_seq_one_letter_code
_entity_poly.pdbx_strand_id
1 'polypeptide(L)'
;MEAGASTGTRTTRFMMEGVGARVIRGPEWKWGKQDGGEGHVGTVRNFESPEEVVVVWDNGTAANYRCSGAFDLRILDSAPTGVKHDGTMCDTCRQQPIFGIRWKCAECGNYDLCSICYHGDKHHLRHRFFRIATPGSERVLLEPRRKSKKIAIRGIFPGARVVRGVDWQWEDQDGGNGRRGKVNEVQDWSAASPRSAAYVIWDNGAKNLYRVGFEGMADLKVVNDAKGQTVYRDHLPLLGEQGPGRTGPHGLQIGDQVNVDLELEIVQSLQHGHGGWTDGMFECLGTTGTVVGIDEDHDIVVSYPSGNRWTFNPAVLTKVQIPVPVTSSSSDNQTFAVGDLVQICNDIEKIKLLQRGHGEWAEAMAPTLGKIGRVQQIYHDGDLKVEVCSTSWTYNPQAVTKVASSDGSVQGNSSGG
;
A
#
# COMPACT_ATOMS: atom_id res chain seq x y z
N MET A 1 -30.92 44.05 8.58
CA MET A 1 -30.36 43.48 9.81
C MET A 1 -30.27 41.98 9.61
N GLU A 2 -29.03 41.51 9.59
CA GLU A 2 -28.61 40.14 9.32
C GLU A 2 -29.04 39.15 10.41
N ALA A 3 -29.30 37.92 10.00
CA ALA A 3 -29.02 36.70 10.76
C ALA A 3 -28.74 35.63 9.67
N GLY A 4 -27.51 35.23 9.38
CA GLY A 4 -26.53 34.67 10.31
C GLY A 4 -26.54 33.14 10.14
N ALA A 5 -26.26 32.67 8.91
CA ALA A 5 -26.15 31.24 8.62
C ALA A 5 -24.83 30.72 9.19
N SER A 6 -24.91 29.86 10.22
CA SER A 6 -23.74 29.22 10.82
C SER A 6 -23.14 28.22 9.83
N THR A 7 -21.94 28.52 9.34
CA THR A 7 -21.07 27.60 8.61
C THR A 7 -20.50 26.57 9.57
N GLY A 8 -21.20 25.43 9.71
CA GLY A 8 -20.68 24.25 10.36
C GLY A 8 -19.54 23.64 9.54
N THR A 9 -18.36 23.61 10.15
CA THR A 9 -17.09 22.98 9.75
C THR A 9 -17.25 21.68 8.94
N ARG A 10 -16.86 21.73 7.66
CA ARG A 10 -16.86 20.63 6.69
C ARG A 10 -15.56 19.79 6.73
N THR A 11 -14.97 19.64 7.93
CA THR A 11 -13.57 19.18 8.10
C THR A 11 -13.42 17.67 8.36
N THR A 12 -14.46 16.84 8.25
CA THR A 12 -14.43 15.45 8.74
C THR A 12 -14.70 14.33 7.72
N ARG A 13 -14.89 14.64 6.43
CA ARG A 13 -15.31 13.60 5.45
C ARG A 13 -14.20 12.69 4.91
N PHE A 14 -12.92 13.04 5.07
CA PHE A 14 -11.81 12.28 4.46
C PHE A 14 -11.12 11.28 5.41
N MET A 15 -11.47 11.23 6.70
CA MET A 15 -10.76 10.44 7.72
C MET A 15 -11.27 8.99 7.91
N MET A 16 -12.26 8.51 7.12
CA MET A 16 -12.96 7.24 7.37
C MET A 16 -12.67 6.11 6.36
N GLU A 17 -11.74 6.29 5.41
CA GLU A 17 -11.42 5.26 4.41
C GLU A 17 -10.66 4.08 5.04
N GLY A 18 -11.39 3.11 5.60
CA GLY A 18 -10.82 1.86 6.12
C GLY A 18 -11.32 1.42 7.49
N VAL A 19 -12.10 2.24 8.19
CA VAL A 19 -12.70 1.85 9.47
C VAL A 19 -13.58 0.61 9.29
N GLY A 20 -13.34 -0.40 10.13
CA GLY A 20 -13.98 -1.70 10.03
C GLY A 20 -13.22 -2.75 9.20
N ALA A 21 -12.18 -2.36 8.48
CA ALA A 21 -11.36 -3.30 7.72
C ALA A 21 -10.81 -4.39 8.66
N ARG A 22 -10.85 -5.63 8.18
CA ARG A 22 -10.26 -6.78 8.87
C ARG A 22 -8.82 -6.90 8.42
N VAL A 23 -7.90 -7.00 9.37
CA VAL A 23 -6.46 -6.92 9.11
C VAL A 23 -5.68 -8.06 9.74
N ILE A 24 -4.49 -8.32 9.21
CA ILE A 24 -3.47 -9.20 9.81
C ILE A 24 -2.14 -8.44 9.84
N ARG A 25 -1.14 -8.96 10.56
CA ARG A 25 0.21 -8.37 10.58
C ARG A 25 0.80 -8.19 9.17
N GLY A 26 1.48 -7.07 8.98
CA GLY A 26 2.15 -6.64 7.76
C GLY A 26 3.63 -7.04 7.70
N PRO A 27 4.33 -6.64 6.63
CA PRO A 27 5.73 -7.01 6.40
C PRO A 27 6.70 -6.42 7.44
N GLU A 28 6.41 -5.23 7.97
CA GLU A 28 7.32 -4.51 8.88
C GLU A 28 6.93 -4.65 10.35
N TRP A 29 6.09 -5.64 10.65
CA TRP A 29 5.63 -5.96 11.99
C TRP A 29 6.80 -6.28 12.93
N LYS A 30 6.91 -5.51 14.02
CA LYS A 30 7.93 -5.69 15.06
C LYS A 30 7.35 -5.89 16.46
N TRP A 31 6.04 -6.12 16.57
CA TRP A 31 5.28 -6.09 17.83
C TRP A 31 5.04 -7.48 18.43
N GLY A 32 5.96 -8.42 18.20
CA GLY A 32 5.91 -9.77 18.76
C GLY A 32 4.60 -10.51 18.47
N LYS A 33 3.88 -10.89 19.53
CA LYS A 33 2.59 -11.61 19.47
C LYS A 33 1.40 -10.77 19.98
N GLN A 34 1.46 -9.43 19.89
CA GLN A 34 0.31 -8.59 20.27
C GLN A 34 -0.98 -8.96 19.51
N ASP A 35 -0.85 -9.34 18.24
CA ASP A 35 -1.95 -9.85 17.40
C ASP A 35 -2.38 -11.30 17.73
N GLY A 36 -1.61 -12.05 18.53
CA GLY A 36 -1.80 -13.48 18.76
C GLY A 36 -0.94 -14.42 17.90
N GLY A 37 -0.19 -13.88 16.93
CA GLY A 37 0.67 -14.64 16.01
C GLY A 37 0.28 -14.48 14.54
N GLU A 38 1.16 -14.89 13.62
CA GLU A 38 0.92 -14.75 12.17
C GLU A 38 -0.44 -15.37 11.75
N GLY A 39 -1.22 -14.58 11.01
CA GLY A 39 -2.55 -14.96 10.54
C GLY A 39 -3.70 -14.63 11.50
N HIS A 40 -3.44 -14.15 12.72
CA HIS A 40 -4.51 -13.68 13.59
C HIS A 40 -5.10 -12.36 13.10
N VAL A 41 -6.41 -12.23 13.23
CA VAL A 41 -7.20 -11.14 12.65
C VAL A 41 -7.53 -10.08 13.70
N GLY A 42 -7.56 -8.82 13.26
CA GLY A 42 -8.07 -7.69 14.02
C GLY A 42 -8.99 -6.80 13.20
N THR A 43 -9.64 -5.87 13.87
CA THR A 43 -10.49 -4.82 13.29
C THR A 43 -9.79 -3.47 13.36
N VAL A 44 -9.73 -2.74 12.25
CA VAL A 44 -9.40 -1.31 12.26
C VAL A 44 -10.53 -0.55 12.95
N ARG A 45 -10.23 0.02 14.12
CA ARG A 45 -11.19 0.76 14.94
C ARG A 45 -11.35 2.20 14.46
N ASN A 46 -10.23 2.90 14.36
CA ASN A 46 -10.15 4.30 13.94
C ASN A 46 -8.71 4.62 13.51
N PHE A 47 -8.54 5.77 12.86
CA PHE A 47 -7.23 6.34 12.57
C PHE A 47 -6.98 7.51 13.52
N GLU A 48 -5.83 7.53 14.19
CA GLU A 48 -5.39 8.69 14.98
C GLU A 48 -4.81 9.77 14.06
N SER A 49 -4.17 9.35 12.96
CA SER A 49 -3.64 10.21 11.91
C SER A 49 -3.56 9.45 10.58
N PRO A 50 -3.19 10.09 9.45
CA PRO A 50 -2.86 9.38 8.21
C PRO A 50 -1.72 8.35 8.34
N GLU A 51 -0.90 8.43 9.39
CA GLU A 51 0.28 7.59 9.59
C GLU A 51 0.10 6.54 10.70
N GLU A 52 -0.95 6.68 11.52
CA GLU A 52 -1.19 5.88 12.71
C GLU A 52 -2.65 5.40 12.79
N VAL A 53 -2.81 4.10 12.99
CA VAL A 53 -4.12 3.42 13.03
C VAL A 53 -4.28 2.59 14.29
N VAL A 54 -5.48 2.61 14.87
CA VAL A 54 -5.86 1.79 16.03
C VAL A 54 -6.51 0.50 15.55
N VAL A 55 -6.00 -0.64 16.04
CA VAL A 55 -6.56 -1.96 15.79
C VAL A 55 -6.97 -2.61 17.10
N VAL A 56 -8.19 -3.18 17.11
CA VAL A 56 -8.63 -4.11 18.15
C VAL A 56 -8.49 -5.52 17.58
N TRP A 57 -7.50 -6.27 18.06
CA TRP A 57 -7.30 -7.66 17.69
C TRP A 57 -8.42 -8.53 18.24
N ASP A 58 -8.74 -9.61 17.55
CA ASP A 58 -9.81 -10.52 17.97
C ASP A 58 -9.55 -11.11 19.37
N ASN A 59 -8.29 -11.21 19.79
CA ASN A 59 -7.87 -11.63 21.15
C ASN A 59 -8.15 -10.57 22.24
N GLY A 60 -8.66 -9.40 21.86
CA GLY A 60 -9.02 -8.28 22.73
C GLY A 60 -7.90 -7.26 22.97
N THR A 61 -6.69 -7.47 22.43
CA THR A 61 -5.61 -6.47 22.50
C THR A 61 -5.94 -5.30 21.59
N ALA A 62 -6.02 -4.09 22.15
CA ALA A 62 -6.11 -2.84 21.40
C ALA A 62 -4.76 -2.12 21.41
N ALA A 63 -4.29 -1.67 20.25
CA ALA A 63 -3.03 -0.94 20.12
C ALA A 63 -2.96 -0.15 18.81
N ASN A 64 -1.99 0.76 18.74
CA ASN A 64 -1.74 1.58 17.56
C ASN A 64 -0.63 0.97 16.70
N TYR A 65 -0.71 1.19 15.40
CA TYR A 65 0.21 0.63 14.40
C TYR A 65 0.51 1.64 13.29
N ARG A 66 1.66 1.46 12.63
CA ARG A 66 2.09 2.32 11.52
C ARG A 66 1.39 1.92 10.22
N CYS A 67 0.86 2.90 9.51
CA CYS A 67 0.27 2.75 8.18
C CYS A 67 0.83 3.74 7.13
N SER A 68 1.92 4.44 7.46
CA SER A 68 2.69 5.26 6.52
C SER A 68 4.18 5.15 6.83
N GLY A 69 5.02 5.23 5.79
CA GLY A 69 6.47 5.02 5.86
C GLY A 69 6.86 3.56 6.12
N ALA A 70 6.35 2.99 7.22
CA ALA A 70 6.41 1.57 7.52
C ALA A 70 4.99 0.99 7.67
N PHE A 71 4.80 -0.25 7.22
CA PHE A 71 3.49 -0.89 7.15
C PHE A 71 3.40 -2.11 8.06
N ASP A 72 2.80 -1.90 9.23
CA ASP A 72 2.61 -2.95 10.24
C ASP A 72 1.43 -3.88 9.93
N LEU A 73 0.60 -3.58 8.93
CA LEU A 73 -0.68 -4.25 8.70
C LEU A 73 -0.95 -4.54 7.21
N ARG A 74 -1.66 -5.64 6.95
CA ARG A 74 -2.25 -6.01 5.66
C ARG A 74 -3.77 -6.04 5.78
N ILE A 75 -4.46 -5.55 4.76
CA ILE A 75 -5.92 -5.64 4.65
C ILE A 75 -6.28 -7.06 4.22
N LEU A 76 -6.89 -7.81 5.14
CA LEU A 76 -7.42 -9.15 4.88
C LEU A 76 -8.76 -9.08 4.16
N ASP A 77 -9.67 -8.23 4.64
CA ASP A 77 -10.99 -8.01 4.05
C ASP A 77 -11.47 -6.59 4.33
N SER A 78 -11.72 -5.82 3.27
CA SER A 78 -12.27 -4.48 3.35
C SER A 78 -13.78 -4.43 3.14
N ALA A 79 -14.46 -5.54 2.84
CA ALA A 79 -15.92 -5.50 2.67
C ALA A 79 -16.70 -4.96 3.89
N PRO A 80 -16.27 -5.18 5.15
CA PRO A 80 -16.94 -4.57 6.30
C PRO A 80 -16.93 -3.04 6.32
N THR A 81 -16.01 -2.39 5.58
CA THR A 81 -16.01 -0.91 5.44
C THR A 81 -17.11 -0.42 4.50
N GLY A 82 -17.74 -1.33 3.74
CA GLY A 82 -18.70 -1.02 2.69
C GLY A 82 -18.11 -0.59 1.35
N VAL A 83 -16.78 -0.57 1.21
CA VAL A 83 -16.13 -0.32 -0.08
C VAL A 83 -16.56 -1.39 -1.10
N LYS A 84 -16.88 -0.95 -2.32
CA LYS A 84 -17.39 -1.83 -3.38
C LYS A 84 -17.04 -1.29 -4.75
N HIS A 85 -16.99 -2.18 -5.74
CA HIS A 85 -16.74 -1.85 -7.13
C HIS A 85 -18.05 -1.97 -7.93
N ASP A 86 -18.79 -0.86 -8.05
CA ASP A 86 -20.02 -0.83 -8.83
C ASP A 86 -19.77 -1.21 -10.31
N GLY A 87 -20.76 -1.83 -10.95
CA GLY A 87 -20.63 -2.35 -12.33
C GLY A 87 -19.77 -3.63 -12.46
N THR A 88 -19.31 -4.22 -11.36
CA THR A 88 -18.53 -5.47 -11.38
C THR A 88 -19.29 -6.63 -10.75
N MET A 89 -18.99 -7.86 -11.16
CA MET A 89 -19.57 -9.08 -10.61
C MET A 89 -18.45 -10.10 -10.41
N CYS A 90 -18.47 -10.83 -9.30
CA CYS A 90 -17.60 -11.99 -9.18
C CYS A 90 -18.12 -13.13 -10.07
N ASP A 91 -17.31 -13.58 -11.03
CA ASP A 91 -17.72 -14.61 -12.00
C ASP A 91 -17.94 -16.00 -11.40
N THR A 92 -17.45 -16.23 -10.18
CA THR A 92 -17.65 -17.50 -9.47
C THR A 92 -18.89 -17.49 -8.58
N CYS A 93 -18.97 -16.59 -7.59
CA CYS A 93 -20.07 -16.58 -6.63
C CYS A 93 -21.22 -15.63 -6.99
N ARG A 94 -21.12 -14.89 -8.10
CA ARG A 94 -22.11 -13.92 -8.57
C ARG A 94 -22.38 -12.76 -7.62
N GLN A 95 -21.50 -12.51 -6.65
CA GLN A 95 -21.58 -11.31 -5.82
C GLN A 95 -21.50 -10.06 -6.72
N GLN A 96 -22.51 -9.19 -6.62
CA GLN A 96 -22.63 -7.97 -7.42
C GLN A 96 -23.27 -6.85 -6.57
N PRO A 97 -22.60 -5.70 -6.42
CA PRO A 97 -21.21 -5.44 -6.81
C PRO A 97 -20.20 -6.27 -6.00
N ILE A 98 -18.94 -6.34 -6.45
CA ILE A 98 -17.88 -6.91 -5.62
C ILE A 98 -17.62 -5.97 -4.45
N PHE A 99 -17.83 -6.45 -3.22
CA PHE A 99 -17.49 -5.73 -1.98
C PHE A 99 -16.07 -6.09 -1.52
N GLY A 100 -15.34 -5.09 -1.03
CA GLY A 100 -13.95 -5.19 -0.67
C GLY A 100 -13.02 -5.18 -1.88
N ILE A 101 -11.88 -5.85 -1.77
CA ILE A 101 -10.86 -5.92 -2.82
C ILE A 101 -11.40 -6.67 -4.05
N ARG A 102 -11.22 -6.06 -5.24
CA ARG A 102 -11.48 -6.68 -6.54
C ARG A 102 -10.22 -7.35 -7.07
N TRP A 103 -10.37 -8.59 -7.53
CA TRP A 103 -9.30 -9.40 -8.11
C TRP A 103 -9.61 -9.69 -9.58
N LYS A 104 -9.02 -8.92 -10.48
CA LYS A 104 -9.23 -9.04 -11.93
C LYS A 104 -8.21 -9.97 -12.56
N CYS A 105 -8.64 -11.02 -13.26
CA CYS A 105 -7.71 -11.89 -14.00
C CYS A 105 -6.99 -11.07 -15.08
N ALA A 106 -5.65 -11.14 -15.12
CA ALA A 106 -4.84 -10.43 -16.11
C ALA A 106 -4.81 -11.14 -17.48
N GLU A 107 -5.22 -12.41 -17.52
CA GLU A 107 -5.11 -13.30 -18.69
C GLU A 107 -6.45 -13.58 -19.36
N CYS A 108 -7.58 -13.24 -18.71
CA CYS A 108 -8.92 -13.48 -19.24
C CYS A 108 -9.64 -12.15 -19.46
N GLY A 109 -10.34 -12.04 -20.60
CA GLY A 109 -11.24 -10.93 -20.87
C GLY A 109 -12.37 -10.90 -19.84
N ASN A 110 -12.57 -9.76 -19.19
CA ASN A 110 -13.66 -9.49 -18.26
C ASN A 110 -13.93 -10.58 -17.19
N TYR A 111 -12.87 -11.09 -16.55
CA TYR A 111 -13.01 -12.06 -15.46
C TYR A 111 -12.53 -11.48 -14.12
N ASP A 112 -13.40 -11.48 -13.12
CA ASP A 112 -13.25 -10.83 -11.82
C ASP A 112 -13.67 -11.75 -10.67
N LEU A 113 -12.92 -11.71 -9.57
CA LEU A 113 -13.20 -12.44 -8.34
C LEU A 113 -13.32 -11.48 -7.14
N CYS A 114 -14.18 -11.83 -6.18
CA CYS A 114 -14.13 -11.25 -4.83
C CYS A 114 -13.05 -11.94 -3.97
N SER A 115 -12.69 -11.35 -2.82
CA SER A 115 -11.66 -11.91 -1.92
C SER A 115 -11.93 -13.35 -1.47
N ILE A 116 -13.19 -13.70 -1.19
CA ILE A 116 -13.55 -15.07 -0.79
C ILE A 116 -13.22 -16.06 -1.92
N CYS A 117 -13.59 -15.75 -3.16
CA CYS A 117 -13.32 -16.64 -4.29
C CYS A 117 -11.84 -16.66 -4.67
N TYR A 118 -11.16 -15.51 -4.60
CA TYR A 118 -9.74 -15.40 -4.90
C TYR A 118 -8.89 -16.23 -3.94
N HIS A 119 -9.14 -16.11 -2.62
CA HIS A 119 -8.47 -16.89 -1.59
C HIS A 119 -9.01 -18.31 -1.47
N GLY A 120 -10.23 -18.57 -1.92
CA GLY A 120 -10.86 -19.89 -2.03
C GLY A 120 -10.46 -20.69 -3.27
N ASP A 121 -9.35 -20.32 -3.92
CA ASP A 121 -8.75 -21.03 -5.07
C ASP A 121 -9.69 -21.22 -6.26
N LYS A 122 -10.64 -20.29 -6.44
CA LYS A 122 -11.49 -20.26 -7.62
C LYS A 122 -10.74 -19.70 -8.81
N HIS A 123 -11.12 -20.12 -10.02
CA HIS A 123 -10.39 -19.87 -11.27
C HIS A 123 -8.98 -20.49 -11.32
N HIS A 124 -8.33 -20.44 -12.48
CA HIS A 124 -7.00 -20.99 -12.70
C HIS A 124 -5.95 -20.36 -11.77
N LEU A 125 -5.27 -21.20 -10.97
CA LEU A 125 -4.21 -20.76 -10.05
C LEU A 125 -2.91 -20.34 -10.76
N ARG A 126 -2.76 -20.69 -12.03
CA ARG A 126 -1.65 -20.26 -12.89
C ARG A 126 -1.84 -18.85 -13.43
N HIS A 127 -3.08 -18.38 -13.50
CA HIS A 127 -3.35 -17.04 -14.02
C HIS A 127 -2.94 -15.99 -12.99
N ARG A 128 -2.27 -14.96 -13.47
CA ARG A 128 -2.00 -13.74 -12.70
C ARG A 128 -3.24 -12.90 -12.57
N PHE A 129 -3.30 -12.13 -11.50
CA PHE A 129 -4.40 -11.24 -11.20
C PHE A 129 -3.88 -9.84 -10.94
N PHE A 130 -4.65 -8.86 -11.38
CA PHE A 130 -4.57 -7.51 -10.86
C PHE A 130 -5.36 -7.42 -9.55
N ARG A 131 -4.74 -6.85 -8.52
CA ARG A 131 -5.39 -6.39 -7.31
C ARG A 131 -5.83 -4.95 -7.49
N ILE A 132 -7.09 -4.67 -7.23
CA ILE A 132 -7.67 -3.33 -7.22
C ILE A 132 -8.33 -3.18 -5.84
N ALA A 133 -7.67 -2.46 -4.93
CA ALA A 133 -8.02 -2.47 -3.51
C ALA A 133 -9.24 -1.58 -3.20
N THR A 134 -9.34 -0.45 -3.89
CA THR A 134 -10.46 0.50 -3.83
C THR A 134 -10.85 0.97 -5.23
N PRO A 135 -12.08 1.46 -5.46
CA PRO A 135 -12.44 2.16 -6.69
C PRO A 135 -11.46 3.30 -6.99
N GLY A 136 -11.03 3.42 -8.25
CA GLY A 136 -10.05 4.44 -8.65
C GLY A 136 -8.58 4.13 -8.32
N SER A 137 -8.29 3.11 -7.49
CA SER A 137 -6.90 2.71 -7.23
C SER A 137 -6.23 2.10 -8.46
N GLU A 138 -4.91 2.31 -8.58
CA GLU A 138 -4.11 1.61 -9.58
C GLU A 138 -4.18 0.10 -9.41
N ARG A 139 -4.22 -0.58 -10.56
CA ARG A 139 -4.21 -2.04 -10.61
C ARG A 139 -2.79 -2.56 -10.37
N VAL A 140 -2.61 -3.42 -9.37
CA VAL A 140 -1.30 -4.02 -9.06
C VAL A 140 -1.25 -5.45 -9.60
N LEU A 141 -0.36 -5.74 -10.55
CA LEU A 141 -0.18 -7.09 -11.07
C LEU A 141 0.51 -7.99 -10.03
N LEU A 142 -0.08 -9.15 -9.76
CA LEU A 142 0.40 -10.09 -8.76
C LEU A 142 1.00 -11.35 -9.38
N GLU A 143 1.86 -12.02 -8.60
CA GLU A 143 2.35 -13.35 -8.91
C GLU A 143 1.22 -14.40 -8.98
N PRO A 144 1.38 -15.48 -9.77
CA PRO A 144 0.40 -16.55 -9.81
C PRO A 144 0.21 -17.23 -8.46
N ARG A 145 -1.05 -17.37 -8.04
CA ARG A 145 -1.46 -18.04 -6.79
C ARG A 145 -0.82 -19.41 -6.58
N ARG A 146 -0.61 -20.19 -7.65
CA ARG A 146 0.04 -21.53 -7.60
C ARG A 146 1.43 -21.51 -6.95
N LYS A 147 2.18 -20.41 -7.09
CA LYS A 147 3.55 -20.28 -6.56
C LYS A 147 3.61 -19.49 -5.25
N SER A 148 2.49 -18.93 -4.81
CA SER A 148 2.45 -17.99 -3.69
C SER A 148 2.16 -18.69 -2.37
N LYS A 149 2.75 -18.16 -1.29
CA LYS A 149 2.53 -18.70 0.05
C LYS A 149 1.10 -18.45 0.51
N LYS A 150 0.46 -19.51 1.00
CA LYS A 150 -0.87 -19.46 1.62
C LYS A 150 -0.75 -19.70 3.12
N ILE A 151 -1.46 -18.91 3.92
CA ILE A 151 -1.52 -19.07 5.38
C ILE A 151 -2.97 -19.22 5.83
N ALA A 152 -3.21 -19.93 6.95
CA ALA A 152 -4.52 -19.96 7.58
C ALA A 152 -4.72 -18.73 8.47
N ILE A 153 -5.88 -18.08 8.39
CA ILE A 153 -6.23 -17.01 9.32
C ILE A 153 -6.91 -17.56 10.57
N ARG A 154 -6.84 -16.83 11.68
CA ARG A 154 -7.37 -17.24 12.99
C ARG A 154 -8.03 -16.08 13.72
N GLY A 155 -9.10 -16.34 14.46
CA GLY A 155 -9.84 -15.28 15.16
C GLY A 155 -11.31 -15.64 15.40
N ILE A 156 -12.19 -14.65 15.28
CA ILE A 156 -13.64 -14.75 15.42
C ILE A 156 -14.24 -15.35 14.14
N PHE A 157 -14.18 -16.68 14.03
CA PHE A 157 -14.73 -17.49 12.94
C PHE A 157 -15.66 -18.57 13.50
N PRO A 158 -16.47 -19.26 12.66
CA PRO A 158 -17.32 -20.36 13.11
C PRO A 158 -16.54 -21.37 13.95
N GLY A 159 -17.03 -21.64 15.16
CA GLY A 159 -16.39 -22.50 16.15
C GLY A 159 -15.58 -21.76 17.22
N ALA A 160 -15.28 -20.47 17.06
CA ALA A 160 -14.55 -19.70 18.06
C ALA A 160 -15.35 -19.58 19.36
N ARG A 161 -14.65 -19.60 20.49
CA ARG A 161 -15.23 -19.34 21.82
C ARG A 161 -14.96 -17.89 22.18
N VAL A 162 -16.01 -17.15 22.51
CA VAL A 162 -15.98 -15.71 22.69
C VAL A 162 -16.59 -15.28 24.03
N VAL A 163 -16.21 -14.10 24.47
CA VAL A 163 -16.84 -13.30 25.53
C VAL A 163 -17.17 -11.94 24.95
N ARG A 164 -17.93 -11.11 25.68
CA ARG A 164 -18.13 -9.71 25.30
C ARG A 164 -16.80 -8.96 25.11
N GLY A 165 -16.75 -8.14 24.06
CA GLY A 165 -15.61 -7.32 23.66
C GLY A 165 -15.67 -5.90 24.23
N VAL A 166 -14.82 -5.03 23.71
CA VAL A 166 -14.64 -3.66 24.23
C VAL A 166 -15.81 -2.73 23.89
N ASP A 167 -16.51 -2.98 22.78
CA ASP A 167 -17.65 -2.14 22.32
C ASP A 167 -19.01 -2.72 22.70
N TRP A 168 -19.04 -3.68 23.63
CA TRP A 168 -20.28 -4.33 24.03
C TRP A 168 -21.27 -3.33 24.62
N GLN A 169 -22.47 -3.30 24.04
CA GLN A 169 -23.59 -2.44 24.44
C GLN A 169 -24.92 -3.21 24.51
N TRP A 170 -24.85 -4.53 24.70
CA TRP A 170 -25.98 -5.45 24.53
C TRP A 170 -26.50 -6.02 25.85
N GLU A 171 -26.43 -5.22 26.92
CA GLU A 171 -26.84 -5.61 28.27
C GLU A 171 -26.23 -6.96 28.71
N ASP A 172 -26.96 -7.80 29.42
CA ASP A 172 -26.52 -9.15 29.80
C ASP A 172 -27.13 -10.23 28.91
N GLN A 173 -27.24 -9.97 27.59
CA GLN A 173 -27.66 -11.01 26.64
C GLN A 173 -26.74 -12.24 26.65
N ASP A 174 -25.46 -12.06 26.96
CA ASP A 174 -24.48 -13.14 27.18
C ASP A 174 -24.60 -13.81 28.57
N GLY A 175 -25.47 -13.31 29.45
CA GLY A 175 -25.65 -13.75 30.82
C GLY A 175 -24.70 -13.11 31.83
N GLY A 176 -24.01 -12.03 31.45
CA GLY A 176 -23.11 -11.26 32.32
C GLY A 176 -21.66 -11.28 31.82
N ASN A 177 -20.87 -10.27 32.23
CA ASN A 177 -19.50 -10.11 31.77
C ASN A 177 -18.63 -11.36 32.06
N GLY A 178 -17.88 -11.80 31.05
CA GLY A 178 -17.02 -12.99 31.12
C GLY A 178 -17.73 -14.32 30.83
N ARG A 179 -19.06 -14.32 30.65
CA ARG A 179 -19.78 -15.51 30.17
C ARG A 179 -19.44 -15.77 28.71
N ARG A 180 -19.42 -17.05 28.36
CA ARG A 180 -18.89 -17.52 27.08
C ARG A 180 -19.99 -17.88 26.11
N GLY A 181 -19.69 -17.71 24.84
CA GLY A 181 -20.50 -18.16 23.73
C GLY A 181 -19.65 -18.81 22.65
N LYS A 182 -20.32 -19.46 21.69
CA LYS A 182 -19.72 -20.02 20.49
C LYS A 182 -20.18 -19.24 19.28
N VAL A 183 -19.24 -18.80 18.45
CA VAL A 183 -19.55 -18.24 17.14
C VAL A 183 -20.08 -19.37 16.26
N ASN A 184 -21.32 -19.22 15.79
CA ASN A 184 -21.95 -20.16 14.87
C ASN A 184 -21.62 -19.82 13.42
N GLU A 185 -21.72 -18.54 13.06
CA GLU A 185 -21.55 -18.05 11.70
C GLU A 185 -21.04 -16.61 11.67
N VAL A 186 -20.29 -16.25 10.63
CA VAL A 186 -19.98 -14.85 10.28
C VAL A 186 -21.02 -14.39 9.25
N GLN A 187 -21.70 -13.30 9.55
CA GLN A 187 -22.80 -12.77 8.76
C GLN A 187 -22.57 -11.29 8.43
N ASP A 188 -23.44 -10.76 7.59
CA ASP A 188 -23.47 -9.35 7.25
C ASP A 188 -24.24 -8.60 8.34
N TRP A 189 -23.68 -7.52 8.91
CA TRP A 189 -24.46 -6.65 9.80
C TRP A 189 -25.54 -5.91 9.00
N SER A 190 -25.20 -5.52 7.78
CA SER A 190 -26.12 -4.93 6.81
C SER A 190 -25.70 -5.29 5.39
N ALA A 191 -26.62 -5.17 4.42
CA ALA A 191 -26.31 -5.40 3.02
C ALA A 191 -25.19 -4.48 2.47
N ALA A 192 -24.97 -3.33 3.11
CA ALA A 192 -23.92 -2.37 2.75
C ALA A 192 -22.57 -2.67 3.44
N SER A 193 -22.54 -3.55 4.45
CA SER A 193 -21.32 -3.93 5.17
C SER A 193 -21.30 -5.45 5.34
N PRO A 194 -20.89 -6.21 4.31
CA PRO A 194 -20.85 -7.65 4.39
C PRO A 194 -19.76 -8.17 5.34
N ARG A 195 -19.97 -9.34 5.93
CA ARG A 195 -19.02 -10.07 6.79
C ARG A 195 -18.49 -9.26 7.98
N SER A 196 -19.36 -8.42 8.52
CA SER A 196 -19.05 -7.44 9.56
C SER A 196 -19.70 -7.79 10.92
N ALA A 197 -20.29 -8.98 11.03
CA ALA A 197 -20.98 -9.46 12.21
C ALA A 197 -20.75 -10.96 12.46
N ALA A 198 -20.96 -11.39 13.69
CA ALA A 198 -20.91 -12.80 14.08
C ALA A 198 -22.16 -13.20 14.87
N TYR A 199 -22.82 -14.28 14.45
CA TYR A 199 -23.94 -14.86 15.17
C TYR A 199 -23.41 -15.79 16.26
N VAL A 200 -23.74 -15.49 17.51
CA VAL A 200 -23.23 -16.20 18.70
C VAL A 200 -24.36 -16.94 19.39
N ILE A 201 -24.08 -18.18 19.78
CA ILE A 201 -24.90 -18.97 20.70
C ILE A 201 -24.17 -18.97 22.05
N TRP A 202 -24.73 -18.30 23.04
CA TRP A 202 -24.20 -18.21 24.39
C TRP A 202 -24.47 -19.49 25.18
N ASP A 203 -23.61 -19.79 26.16
CA ASP A 203 -23.71 -21.02 26.95
C ASP A 203 -24.97 -21.07 27.82
N ASN A 204 -25.59 -19.91 28.11
CA ASN A 204 -26.89 -19.81 28.77
C ASN A 204 -28.09 -20.08 27.83
N GLY A 205 -27.83 -20.37 26.54
CA GLY A 205 -28.85 -20.63 25.52
C GLY A 205 -29.33 -19.38 24.77
N ALA A 206 -28.95 -18.17 25.20
CA ALA A 206 -29.25 -16.95 24.47
C ALA A 206 -28.48 -16.91 23.13
N LYS A 207 -29.03 -16.20 22.15
CA LYS A 207 -28.46 -16.11 20.82
C LYS A 207 -28.71 -14.75 20.21
N ASN A 208 -27.70 -14.16 19.59
CA ASN A 208 -27.87 -12.92 18.85
C ASN A 208 -26.72 -12.68 17.85
N LEU A 209 -26.87 -11.62 17.06
CA LEU A 209 -25.87 -11.11 16.14
C LEU A 209 -25.10 -9.94 16.77
N TYR A 210 -23.77 -9.94 16.66
CA TYR A 210 -22.88 -8.94 17.27
C TYR A 210 -21.88 -8.39 16.25
N ARG A 211 -21.45 -7.14 16.42
CA ARG A 211 -20.55 -6.46 15.47
C ARG A 211 -19.13 -7.00 15.59
N VAL A 212 -18.55 -7.31 14.43
CA VAL A 212 -17.15 -7.72 14.25
C VAL A 212 -16.63 -7.03 13.00
N GLY A 213 -16.27 -5.75 13.13
CA GLY A 213 -15.82 -4.92 12.03
C GLY A 213 -16.84 -3.89 11.54
N PHE A 214 -18.15 -4.09 11.77
CA PHE A 214 -19.14 -3.06 11.41
C PHE A 214 -18.82 -1.74 12.14
N GLU A 215 -18.59 -0.66 11.39
CA GLU A 215 -18.18 0.66 11.90
C GLU A 215 -16.93 0.62 12.79
N GLY A 216 -16.04 -0.35 12.61
CA GLY A 216 -14.84 -0.51 13.44
C GLY A 216 -15.10 -1.11 14.83
N MET A 217 -16.30 -1.60 15.09
CA MET A 217 -16.72 -2.11 16.40
C MET A 217 -16.27 -3.57 16.63
N ALA A 218 -15.87 -3.84 17.86
CA ALA A 218 -15.45 -5.14 18.36
C ALA A 218 -16.29 -5.53 19.58
N ASP A 219 -17.52 -6.01 19.32
CA ASP A 219 -18.45 -6.44 20.36
C ASP A 219 -18.04 -7.79 20.98
N LEU A 220 -17.11 -8.51 20.37
CA LEU A 220 -16.67 -9.85 20.79
C LEU A 220 -15.16 -9.91 20.95
N LYS A 221 -14.71 -10.76 21.88
CA LYS A 221 -13.30 -11.09 22.12
C LYS A 221 -13.15 -12.61 22.20
N VAL A 222 -12.15 -13.18 21.51
CA VAL A 222 -11.88 -14.62 21.58
C VAL A 222 -11.25 -15.02 22.91
N VAL A 223 -11.69 -16.16 23.41
CA VAL A 223 -11.04 -16.95 24.46
C VAL A 223 -10.33 -18.16 23.85
N ASN A 224 -10.96 -18.78 22.86
CA ASN A 224 -10.35 -19.78 21.98
C ASN A 224 -10.68 -19.39 20.55
N ASP A 225 -9.67 -19.00 19.79
CA ASP A 225 -9.82 -18.65 18.39
C ASP A 225 -10.17 -19.88 17.53
N ALA A 226 -10.82 -19.65 16.40
CA ALA A 226 -11.04 -20.66 15.39
C ALA A 226 -10.27 -20.35 14.11
N LYS A 227 -9.99 -21.39 13.32
CA LYS A 227 -9.43 -21.24 11.98
C LYS A 227 -10.49 -20.67 11.05
N GLY A 228 -10.16 -19.60 10.36
CA GLY A 228 -10.91 -19.12 9.21
C GLY A 228 -10.41 -19.72 7.90
N GLN A 229 -10.67 -19.02 6.80
CA GLN A 229 -10.16 -19.39 5.47
C GLN A 229 -8.63 -19.25 5.36
N THR A 230 -8.05 -19.83 4.32
CA THR A 230 -6.65 -19.61 3.98
C THR A 230 -6.51 -18.45 3.01
N VAL A 231 -5.48 -17.62 3.14
CA VAL A 231 -5.26 -16.45 2.28
C VAL A 231 -3.84 -16.41 1.72
N TYR A 232 -3.70 -15.75 0.56
CA TYR A 232 -2.41 -15.47 -0.08
C TYR A 232 -1.84 -14.20 0.55
N ARG A 233 -1.09 -14.37 1.66
CA ARG A 233 -0.62 -13.27 2.52
C ARG A 233 0.02 -12.13 1.74
N ASP A 234 0.95 -12.47 0.86
CA ASP A 234 1.75 -11.48 0.14
C ASP A 234 0.97 -10.79 -0.99
N HIS A 235 -0.22 -11.29 -1.32
CA HIS A 235 -1.12 -10.67 -2.29
C HIS A 235 -2.04 -9.63 -1.64
N LEU A 236 -2.15 -9.61 -0.31
CA LEU A 236 -2.96 -8.63 0.40
C LEU A 236 -2.32 -7.24 0.33
N PRO A 237 -3.10 -6.16 0.12
CA PRO A 237 -2.57 -4.80 0.13
C PRO A 237 -2.16 -4.40 1.53
N LEU A 238 -1.20 -3.48 1.63
CA LEU A 238 -0.80 -2.94 2.93
C LEU A 238 -1.83 -1.89 3.35
N LEU A 239 -2.16 -1.84 4.64
CA LEU A 239 -3.05 -0.81 5.15
C LEU A 239 -2.30 0.54 5.13
N GLY A 240 -2.88 1.54 4.46
CA GLY A 240 -2.28 2.87 4.30
C GLY A 240 -1.32 3.04 3.12
N GLU A 241 -1.07 1.98 2.33
CA GLU A 241 -0.33 2.07 1.05
C GLU A 241 -0.94 3.10 0.09
N GLN A 242 -2.24 3.31 0.24
CA GLN A 242 -3.12 4.19 -0.53
C GLN A 242 -3.74 5.31 0.35
N GLY A 243 -3.20 5.56 1.55
CA GLY A 243 -3.75 6.48 2.55
C GLY A 243 -3.85 7.95 2.10
N PRO A 244 -4.63 8.78 2.83
CA PRO A 244 -4.96 10.13 2.44
C PRO A 244 -3.69 10.98 2.35
N GLY A 245 -3.40 11.46 1.14
CA GLY A 245 -2.10 12.07 0.76
C GLY A 245 -1.46 11.44 -0.48
N ARG A 246 -1.99 10.32 -0.97
CA ARG A 246 -1.69 9.79 -2.32
C ARG A 246 -2.88 9.88 -3.29
N THR A 247 -3.95 10.56 -2.87
CA THR A 247 -5.27 10.53 -3.49
C THR A 247 -5.60 11.81 -4.24
N GLY A 248 -4.65 12.38 -4.99
CA GLY A 248 -5.09 13.08 -6.18
C GLY A 248 -5.22 12.10 -7.33
N PRO A 249 -6.00 12.47 -8.35
CA PRO A 249 -6.10 11.73 -9.59
C PRO A 249 -4.68 11.40 -10.11
N HIS A 250 -4.43 10.13 -10.43
CA HIS A 250 -3.10 9.64 -10.85
C HIS A 250 -1.94 9.85 -9.84
N GLY A 251 -2.24 9.96 -8.53
CA GLY A 251 -1.20 10.04 -7.48
C GLY A 251 -0.61 11.44 -7.28
N LEU A 252 -1.24 12.46 -7.86
CA LEU A 252 -0.90 13.88 -7.70
C LEU A 252 -1.51 14.45 -6.40
N GLN A 253 -1.06 15.60 -5.92
CA GLN A 253 -1.67 16.31 -4.79
C GLN A 253 -1.28 17.79 -4.84
N ILE A 254 -2.01 18.64 -4.13
CA ILE A 254 -1.65 20.06 -4.00
C ILE A 254 -0.23 20.17 -3.44
N GLY A 255 0.61 20.95 -4.11
CA GLY A 255 2.02 21.14 -3.81
C GLY A 255 2.97 20.28 -4.65
N ASP A 256 2.48 19.26 -5.34
CA ASP A 256 3.33 18.47 -6.23
C ASP A 256 3.86 19.31 -7.40
N GLN A 257 5.12 19.08 -7.75
CA GLN A 257 5.72 19.57 -8.98
C GLN A 257 5.36 18.59 -10.12
N VAL A 258 4.94 19.11 -11.27
CA VAL A 258 4.48 18.31 -12.40
C VAL A 258 5.02 18.85 -13.73
N ASN A 259 5.27 17.93 -14.66
CA ASN A 259 5.63 18.23 -16.05
C ASN A 259 4.57 17.69 -17.01
N VAL A 260 4.54 18.25 -18.22
CA VAL A 260 3.80 17.70 -19.37
C VAL A 260 4.80 17.03 -20.31
N ASP A 261 4.92 15.71 -20.23
CA ASP A 261 5.92 14.91 -20.96
C ASP A 261 5.31 14.16 -22.18
N LEU A 262 4.18 14.66 -22.68
CA LEU A 262 3.46 14.09 -23.82
C LEU A 262 3.54 15.01 -25.04
N GLU A 263 3.41 14.43 -26.23
CA GLU A 263 3.34 15.19 -27.49
C GLU A 263 2.09 16.08 -27.52
N LEU A 264 2.21 17.28 -28.12
CA LEU A 264 1.15 18.30 -28.15
C LEU A 264 -0.21 17.75 -28.63
N GLU A 265 -0.22 16.92 -29.67
CA GLU A 265 -1.46 16.34 -30.22
C GLU A 265 -2.16 15.43 -29.19
N ILE A 266 -1.40 14.70 -28.39
CA ILE A 266 -1.92 13.84 -27.31
C ILE A 266 -2.50 14.70 -26.19
N VAL A 267 -1.78 15.76 -25.81
CA VAL A 267 -2.24 16.70 -24.76
C VAL A 267 -3.56 17.35 -25.16
N GLN A 268 -3.66 17.87 -26.39
CA GLN A 268 -4.88 18.48 -26.92
C GLN A 268 -6.06 17.50 -26.93
N SER A 269 -5.82 16.23 -27.29
CA SER A 269 -6.87 15.21 -27.27
C SER A 269 -7.35 14.89 -25.85
N LEU A 270 -6.45 14.80 -24.87
CA LEU A 270 -6.78 14.47 -23.48
C LEU A 270 -7.46 15.62 -22.73
N GLN A 271 -7.21 16.86 -23.15
CA GLN A 271 -7.84 18.06 -22.59
C GLN A 271 -9.31 18.26 -22.99
N HIS A 272 -9.84 17.47 -23.93
CA HIS A 272 -11.25 17.60 -24.33
C HIS A 272 -12.17 17.22 -23.17
N GLY A 273 -12.97 18.19 -22.69
CA GLY A 273 -13.83 18.00 -21.52
C GLY A 273 -13.11 18.19 -20.18
N HIS A 274 -11.84 18.60 -20.20
CA HIS A 274 -10.97 18.75 -19.03
C HIS A 274 -10.21 20.08 -19.06
N GLY A 275 -10.94 21.20 -19.07
CA GLY A 275 -10.38 22.56 -19.21
C GLY A 275 -10.01 23.01 -20.64
N GLY A 276 -9.83 22.07 -21.58
CA GLY A 276 -9.53 22.37 -22.99
C GLY A 276 -8.08 22.82 -23.23
N TRP A 277 -7.74 23.12 -24.48
CA TRP A 277 -6.43 23.64 -24.87
C TRP A 277 -6.56 25.03 -25.48
N THR A 278 -5.66 25.95 -25.09
CA THR A 278 -5.54 27.30 -25.68
C THR A 278 -4.08 27.63 -25.97
N ASP A 279 -3.81 28.58 -26.87
CA ASP A 279 -2.44 28.98 -27.24
C ASP A 279 -1.63 29.54 -26.05
N GLY A 280 -2.28 30.00 -24.97
CA GLY A 280 -1.61 30.41 -23.74
C GLY A 280 -0.94 29.25 -23.00
N MET A 281 -1.37 28.00 -23.24
CA MET A 281 -0.89 26.82 -22.52
C MET A 281 0.44 26.27 -23.05
N PHE A 282 0.99 26.80 -24.15
CA PHE A 282 2.29 26.37 -24.68
C PHE A 282 3.41 26.49 -23.64
N GLU A 283 3.30 27.42 -22.67
CA GLU A 283 4.25 27.53 -21.56
C GLU A 283 4.38 26.25 -20.73
N CYS A 284 3.35 25.42 -20.71
CA CYS A 284 3.28 24.20 -19.92
C CYS A 284 4.15 23.08 -20.51
N LEU A 285 4.45 23.15 -21.81
CA LEU A 285 5.29 22.18 -22.51
C LEU A 285 6.76 22.52 -22.25
N GLY A 286 7.37 21.79 -21.32
CA GLY A 286 8.77 21.96 -20.94
C GLY A 286 9.01 22.89 -19.75
N THR A 287 7.95 23.39 -19.10
CA THR A 287 8.06 24.12 -17.82
C THR A 287 7.43 23.29 -16.71
N THR A 288 8.12 23.16 -15.59
CA THR A 288 7.55 22.52 -14.39
C THR A 288 6.52 23.45 -13.74
N GLY A 289 5.32 22.93 -13.53
CA GLY A 289 4.24 23.59 -12.81
C GLY A 289 4.05 23.03 -11.40
N THR A 290 3.34 23.76 -10.54
CA THR A 290 2.96 23.32 -9.19
C THR A 290 1.47 23.07 -9.13
N VAL A 291 1.04 21.90 -8.67
CA VAL A 291 -0.38 21.62 -8.42
C VAL A 291 -0.88 22.54 -7.30
N VAL A 292 -1.89 23.37 -7.58
CA VAL A 292 -2.47 24.33 -6.63
C VAL A 292 -3.92 24.04 -6.29
N GLY A 293 -4.57 23.13 -7.03
CA GLY A 293 -5.95 22.74 -6.78
C GLY A 293 -6.32 21.45 -7.51
N ILE A 294 -7.41 20.84 -7.05
CA ILE A 294 -8.10 19.75 -7.71
C ILE A 294 -9.58 20.17 -7.68
N ASP A 295 -10.24 20.19 -8.84
CA ASP A 295 -11.64 20.63 -8.96
C ASP A 295 -12.64 19.48 -8.72
N GLU A 296 -13.93 19.75 -8.96
CA GLU A 296 -15.04 18.86 -8.62
C GLU A 296 -15.14 17.63 -9.54
N ASP A 297 -14.64 17.72 -10.77
CA ASP A 297 -14.57 16.68 -11.79
C ASP A 297 -13.21 15.95 -11.82
N HIS A 298 -12.36 16.22 -10.83
CA HIS A 298 -11.07 15.57 -10.61
C HIS A 298 -9.98 15.94 -11.64
N ASP A 299 -10.04 17.13 -12.20
CA ASP A 299 -8.95 17.73 -12.95
C ASP A 299 -7.98 18.50 -12.05
N ILE A 300 -6.77 18.67 -12.55
CA ILE A 300 -5.64 19.19 -11.80
C ILE A 300 -5.39 20.63 -12.20
N VAL A 301 -5.51 21.55 -11.24
CA VAL A 301 -5.19 22.96 -11.45
C VAL A 301 -3.71 23.18 -11.12
N VAL A 302 -2.93 23.57 -12.12
CA VAL A 302 -1.47 23.76 -12.04
C VAL A 302 -1.13 25.24 -12.22
N SER A 303 -0.32 25.78 -11.31
CA SER A 303 0.23 27.14 -11.39
C SER A 303 1.65 27.11 -11.96
N TYR A 304 1.96 28.06 -12.84
CA TYR A 304 3.27 28.19 -13.47
C TYR A 304 4.01 29.45 -12.97
N PRO A 305 5.34 29.55 -13.17
CA PRO A 305 6.14 30.70 -12.76
C PRO A 305 5.68 32.05 -13.33
N SER A 306 4.98 32.03 -14.47
CA SER A 306 4.33 33.20 -15.07
C SER A 306 3.20 33.78 -14.21
N GLY A 307 2.71 33.03 -13.22
CA GLY A 307 1.52 33.34 -12.43
C GLY A 307 0.23 32.80 -13.04
N ASN A 308 0.28 32.24 -14.26
CA ASN A 308 -0.87 31.62 -14.90
C ASN A 308 -1.25 30.31 -14.21
N ARG A 309 -2.53 29.96 -14.31
CA ARG A 309 -3.10 28.72 -13.80
C ARG A 309 -3.88 28.03 -14.90
N TRP A 310 -3.65 26.74 -15.06
CA TRP A 310 -4.27 25.92 -16.09
C TRP A 310 -4.82 24.64 -15.49
N THR A 311 -5.98 24.21 -15.97
CA THR A 311 -6.63 22.96 -15.57
C THR A 311 -6.26 21.85 -16.53
N PHE A 312 -5.88 20.70 -16.00
CA PHE A 312 -5.43 19.55 -16.78
C PHE A 312 -6.20 18.28 -16.46
N ASN A 313 -6.47 17.49 -17.49
CA ASN A 313 -6.71 16.07 -17.32
C ASN A 313 -5.50 15.46 -16.57
N PRO A 314 -5.71 14.71 -15.47
CA PRO A 314 -4.64 14.12 -14.69
C PRO A 314 -3.64 13.27 -15.49
N ALA A 315 -4.09 12.60 -16.55
CA ALA A 315 -3.26 11.74 -17.39
C ALA A 315 -2.24 12.52 -18.24
N VAL A 316 -2.41 13.85 -18.37
CA VAL A 316 -1.46 14.73 -19.07
C VAL A 316 -0.22 15.01 -18.20
N LEU A 317 -0.35 14.90 -16.88
CA LEU A 317 0.66 15.34 -15.93
C LEU A 317 1.52 14.19 -15.43
N THR A 318 2.82 14.40 -15.44
CA THR A 318 3.80 13.51 -14.81
C THR A 318 4.34 14.17 -13.55
N LYS A 319 4.22 13.50 -12.41
CA LYS A 319 4.78 13.99 -11.15
C LYS A 319 6.30 14.02 -11.22
N VAL A 320 6.88 15.20 -10.96
CA VAL A 320 8.32 15.32 -10.74
C VAL A 320 8.64 14.67 -9.41
N GLN A 321 9.34 13.54 -9.44
CA GLN A 321 9.87 12.92 -8.25
C GLN A 321 11.02 13.78 -7.72
N ILE A 322 10.73 14.65 -6.76
CA ILE A 322 11.77 15.27 -5.94
C ILE A 322 12.28 14.17 -5.00
N PRO A 323 13.57 13.79 -5.03
CA PRO A 323 14.12 12.88 -4.03
C PRO A 323 14.06 13.58 -2.68
N VAL A 324 13.06 13.26 -1.87
CA VAL A 324 13.04 13.67 -0.46
C VAL A 324 14.14 12.85 0.24
N PRO A 325 15.08 13.50 0.94
CA PRO A 325 16.18 12.81 1.59
C PRO A 325 15.64 11.93 2.72
N VAL A 326 15.68 10.62 2.51
CA VAL A 326 15.28 9.64 3.52
C VAL A 326 16.34 9.60 4.61
N THR A 327 15.95 10.05 5.79
CA THR A 327 16.73 9.87 7.01
C THR A 327 16.53 8.44 7.53
N SER A 328 17.53 7.59 7.32
CA SER A 328 17.99 6.63 8.33
C SER A 328 19.30 5.97 7.90
N SER A 329 20.36 6.44 8.56
CA SER A 329 21.59 5.72 8.93
C SER A 329 22.35 4.93 7.85
N SER A 330 23.47 5.56 7.47
CA SER A 330 24.71 5.00 6.91
C SER A 330 24.64 4.34 5.54
N SER A 331 24.66 5.18 4.51
CA SER A 331 25.63 5.01 3.44
C SER A 331 25.93 6.39 2.87
N ASP A 332 27.17 6.84 3.07
CA ASP A 332 27.71 8.11 2.60
C ASP A 332 27.26 8.44 1.17
N ASN A 333 26.97 9.71 0.93
CA ASN A 333 26.95 10.29 -0.42
C ASN A 333 28.38 10.19 -0.98
N GLN A 334 28.75 9.01 -1.46
CA GLN A 334 30.07 8.73 -1.98
C GLN A 334 30.20 9.44 -3.32
N THR A 335 30.97 10.53 -3.33
CA THR A 335 31.39 11.15 -4.57
C THR A 335 32.58 10.36 -5.13
N PHE A 336 32.38 9.85 -6.34
CA PHE A 336 33.41 9.11 -7.07
C PHE A 336 34.19 10.06 -7.99
N ALA A 337 35.48 9.79 -8.11
CA ALA A 337 36.38 10.41 -9.07
C ALA A 337 37.07 9.33 -9.91
N VAL A 338 37.50 9.69 -11.12
CA VAL A 338 38.34 8.81 -11.93
C VAL A 338 39.62 8.50 -11.18
N GLY A 339 39.93 7.21 -11.04
CA GLY A 339 41.08 6.71 -10.30
C GLY A 339 40.77 6.13 -8.91
N ASP A 340 39.56 6.35 -8.37
CA ASP A 340 39.15 5.81 -7.07
C ASP A 340 39.14 4.28 -7.04
N LEU A 341 39.47 3.70 -5.87
CA LEU A 341 39.32 2.28 -5.61
C LEU A 341 37.95 2.02 -4.97
N VAL A 342 37.18 1.10 -5.56
CA VAL A 342 35.82 0.78 -5.13
C VAL A 342 35.65 -0.73 -4.97
N GLN A 343 34.97 -1.15 -3.91
CA GLN A 343 34.57 -2.53 -3.67
C GLN A 343 33.18 -2.77 -4.25
N ILE A 344 33.04 -3.80 -5.06
CA ILE A 344 31.78 -4.17 -5.70
C ILE A 344 30.91 -4.91 -4.68
N CYS A 345 29.60 -4.65 -4.71
CA CYS A 345 28.63 -5.30 -3.85
C CYS A 345 28.77 -6.83 -3.94
N ASN A 346 28.77 -7.50 -2.78
CA ASN A 346 28.88 -8.95 -2.69
C ASN A 346 27.51 -9.66 -2.68
N ASP A 347 26.41 -8.90 -2.58
CA ASP A 347 25.05 -9.41 -2.62
C ASP A 347 24.54 -9.47 -4.08
N ILE A 348 24.38 -10.70 -4.58
CA ILE A 348 23.98 -10.98 -5.96
C ILE A 348 22.55 -10.55 -6.27
N GLU A 349 21.62 -10.58 -5.32
CA GLU A 349 20.24 -10.14 -5.55
C GLU A 349 20.18 -8.62 -5.59
N LYS A 350 20.90 -7.97 -4.67
CA LYS A 350 21.00 -6.50 -4.59
C LYS A 350 21.64 -5.91 -5.85
N ILE A 351 22.78 -6.45 -6.31
CA ILE A 351 23.46 -5.92 -7.50
C ILE A 351 22.64 -6.16 -8.78
N LYS A 352 21.95 -7.29 -8.91
CA LYS A 352 21.03 -7.55 -10.03
C LYS A 352 19.89 -6.53 -10.10
N LEU A 353 19.40 -6.08 -8.95
CA LEU A 353 18.39 -5.03 -8.88
C LEU A 353 18.98 -3.66 -9.27
N LEU A 354 20.15 -3.32 -8.72
CA LEU A 354 20.80 -2.03 -8.94
C LEU A 354 21.30 -1.82 -10.38
N GLN A 355 21.65 -2.89 -11.08
CA GLN A 355 22.12 -2.83 -12.47
C GLN A 355 21.00 -2.63 -13.51
N ARG A 356 19.72 -2.79 -13.14
CA ARG A 356 18.61 -2.56 -14.09
C ARG A 356 18.57 -1.10 -14.51
N GLY A 357 18.62 -0.85 -15.81
CA GLY A 357 18.72 0.51 -16.35
C GLY A 357 20.11 1.15 -16.27
N HIS A 358 21.11 0.44 -15.72
CA HIS A 358 22.47 0.94 -15.45
C HIS A 358 23.53 -0.04 -16.00
N GLY A 359 23.48 -0.29 -17.31
CA GLY A 359 24.37 -1.25 -18.00
C GLY A 359 23.94 -2.72 -17.93
N GLU A 360 22.84 -3.01 -17.22
CA GLU A 360 22.26 -4.34 -16.99
C GLU A 360 23.20 -5.33 -16.29
N TRP A 361 22.63 -6.40 -15.73
CA TRP A 361 23.42 -7.49 -15.19
C TRP A 361 23.78 -8.51 -16.28
N ALA A 362 25.06 -8.84 -16.40
CA ALA A 362 25.54 -9.99 -17.18
C ALA A 362 26.09 -11.08 -16.25
N GLU A 363 25.80 -12.35 -16.52
CA GLU A 363 26.29 -13.48 -15.69
C GLU A 363 27.84 -13.54 -15.63
N ALA A 364 28.54 -13.00 -16.63
CA ALA A 364 29.99 -12.85 -16.62
C ALA A 364 30.52 -11.84 -15.59
N MET A 365 29.64 -11.04 -14.95
CA MET A 365 29.97 -10.15 -13.83
C MET A 365 30.00 -10.89 -12.48
N ALA A 366 29.45 -12.10 -12.37
CA ALA A 366 29.44 -12.88 -11.11
C ALA A 366 30.83 -12.99 -10.42
N PRO A 367 31.96 -13.15 -11.13
CA PRO A 367 33.28 -13.22 -10.51
C PRO A 367 33.78 -11.90 -9.88
N THR A 368 33.12 -10.78 -10.14
CA THR A 368 33.54 -9.45 -9.64
C THR A 368 32.95 -9.11 -8.27
N LEU A 369 31.94 -9.87 -7.81
CA LEU A 369 31.25 -9.64 -6.54
C LEU A 369 32.23 -9.61 -5.36
N GLY A 370 32.16 -8.55 -4.55
CA GLY A 370 33.03 -8.33 -3.40
C GLY A 370 34.47 -7.95 -3.73
N LYS A 371 34.87 -7.90 -5.01
CA LYS A 371 36.23 -7.54 -5.44
C LYS A 371 36.42 -6.03 -5.44
N ILE A 372 37.67 -5.60 -5.29
CA ILE A 372 38.07 -4.20 -5.44
C ILE A 372 38.45 -3.96 -6.90
N GLY A 373 37.91 -2.91 -7.49
CA GLY A 373 38.24 -2.41 -8.81
C GLY A 373 38.58 -0.93 -8.78
N ARG A 374 39.02 -0.41 -9.93
CA ARG A 374 39.40 0.99 -10.10
C ARG A 374 38.44 1.71 -11.05
N VAL A 375 37.93 2.87 -10.65
CA VAL A 375 37.08 3.71 -11.51
C VAL A 375 37.92 4.27 -12.65
N GLN A 376 37.60 3.86 -13.88
CA GLN A 376 38.26 4.31 -15.11
C GLN A 376 37.55 5.50 -15.74
N GLN A 377 36.23 5.56 -15.62
CA GLN A 377 35.40 6.62 -16.20
C GLN A 377 34.09 6.74 -15.42
N ILE A 378 33.53 7.96 -15.40
CA ILE A 378 32.19 8.25 -14.88
C ILE A 378 31.36 8.72 -16.07
N TYR A 379 30.22 8.08 -16.33
CA TYR A 379 29.31 8.41 -17.42
C TYR A 379 28.42 9.60 -17.07
N HIS A 380 27.70 10.15 -18.08
CA HIS A 380 26.88 11.35 -17.91
C HIS A 380 25.65 11.13 -17.03
N ASP A 381 25.21 9.88 -16.90
CA ASP A 381 24.12 9.41 -16.04
C ASP A 381 24.61 9.04 -14.62
N GLY A 382 25.91 9.19 -14.35
CA GLY A 382 26.55 8.90 -13.08
C GLY A 382 27.14 7.49 -12.97
N ASP A 383 26.91 6.60 -13.93
CA ASP A 383 27.43 5.22 -13.87
C ASP A 383 28.95 5.16 -13.92
N LEU A 384 29.52 4.14 -13.27
CA LEU A 384 30.95 3.97 -13.10
C LEU A 384 31.47 2.86 -14.01
N LYS A 385 32.39 3.18 -14.92
CA LYS A 385 33.20 2.16 -15.57
C LYS A 385 34.32 1.75 -14.61
N VAL A 386 34.25 0.52 -14.10
CA VAL A 386 35.22 -0.01 -13.12
C VAL A 386 36.03 -1.13 -13.75
N GLU A 387 37.35 -1.00 -13.69
CA GLU A 387 38.29 -2.08 -14.04
C GLU A 387 38.49 -3.01 -12.84
N VAL A 388 38.14 -4.29 -13.01
CA VAL A 388 38.21 -5.35 -12.01
C VAL A 388 38.51 -6.68 -12.68
N CYS A 389 39.36 -7.51 -12.07
CA CYS A 389 39.78 -8.81 -12.64
C CYS A 389 40.28 -8.70 -14.10
N SER A 390 41.02 -7.62 -14.43
CA SER A 390 41.54 -7.33 -15.78
C SER A 390 40.46 -7.12 -16.86
N THR A 391 39.22 -6.87 -16.46
CA THR A 391 38.10 -6.52 -17.35
C THR A 391 37.42 -5.25 -16.86
N SER A 392 36.77 -4.50 -17.75
CA SER A 392 36.02 -3.29 -17.37
C SER A 392 34.52 -3.55 -17.48
N TRP A 393 33.76 -3.12 -16.47
CA TRP A 393 32.31 -3.25 -16.40
C TRP A 393 31.67 -1.93 -15.96
N THR A 394 30.44 -1.68 -16.39
CA THR A 394 29.64 -0.54 -15.94
C THR A 394 28.87 -0.92 -14.69
N TYR A 395 28.99 -0.14 -13.63
CA TYR A 395 28.27 -0.33 -12.38
C TYR A 395 27.46 0.90 -12.01
N ASN A 396 26.25 0.67 -11.50
CA ASN A 396 25.52 1.66 -10.73
C ASN A 396 26.39 2.14 -9.55
N PRO A 397 26.47 3.45 -9.26
CA PRO A 397 27.25 3.98 -8.13
C PRO A 397 26.89 3.36 -6.77
N GLN A 398 25.64 2.94 -6.58
CA GLN A 398 25.15 2.27 -5.36
C GLN A 398 25.54 0.79 -5.29
N ALA A 399 25.98 0.20 -6.41
CA ALA A 399 26.46 -1.17 -6.46
C ALA A 399 27.93 -1.30 -6.04
N VAL A 400 28.60 -0.19 -5.73
CA VAL A 400 29.99 -0.17 -5.26
C VAL A 400 30.16 0.69 -4.01
N THR A 401 31.26 0.51 -3.29
CA THR A 401 31.62 1.29 -2.10
C THR A 401 33.07 1.74 -2.23
N LYS A 402 33.34 3.03 -2.17
CA LYS A 402 34.67 3.64 -2.20
C LYS A 402 35.51 3.15 -1.02
N VAL A 403 36.69 2.64 -1.33
CA VAL A 403 37.67 2.10 -0.39
C VAL A 403 38.83 3.07 -0.20
N ALA A 404 39.24 3.76 -1.27
CA ALA A 404 40.29 4.78 -1.22
C ALA A 404 40.13 5.79 -2.36
N SER A 405 40.57 7.03 -2.12
CA SER A 405 40.67 8.06 -3.17
C SER A 405 41.91 7.85 -4.05
N SER A 406 41.93 8.47 -5.24
CA SER A 406 43.06 8.46 -6.19
C SER A 406 44.44 8.73 -5.56
N ASP A 407 44.48 9.48 -4.45
CA ASP A 407 45.71 9.93 -3.78
C ASP A 407 46.15 9.00 -2.63
N GLY A 408 45.48 7.85 -2.43
CA GLY A 408 45.86 6.84 -1.45
C GLY A 408 45.42 7.10 -0.01
N SER A 409 44.55 8.08 0.24
CA SER A 409 43.94 8.28 1.55
C SER A 409 42.80 7.27 1.80
N VAL A 410 42.91 6.54 2.91
CA VAL A 410 41.89 5.58 3.39
C VAL A 410 41.01 6.29 4.42
N GLN A 411 39.68 6.16 4.34
CA GLN A 411 38.78 6.62 5.40
C GLN A 411 39.02 5.77 6.67
N GLY A 412 39.63 6.37 7.69
CA GLY A 412 39.83 5.72 8.99
C GLY A 412 38.59 5.82 9.87
N ASN A 413 38.13 4.68 10.41
CA ASN A 413 37.22 4.67 11.55
C ASN A 413 37.94 5.26 12.77
N SER A 414 37.59 6.49 13.16
CA SER A 414 37.96 7.05 14.46
C SER A 414 37.03 6.46 15.53
N SER A 415 37.50 5.41 16.20
CA SER A 415 37.02 5.03 17.53
C SER A 415 37.89 5.77 18.58
N GLY A 416 37.35 6.84 19.16
CA GLY A 416 37.82 7.43 20.41
C GLY A 416 36.57 7.75 21.22
N GLY A 417 36.49 7.54 22.53
CA GLY A 417 37.45 7.31 23.60
C GLY A 417 36.71 7.66 24.88
#